data_AF-A0A7X7H8K7-F1
#
_entry.id   AF-A0A7X7H8K7-F1
#
_cell.length_a   1.000
_cell.length_b   1.000
_cell.length_c   1.000
_cell.angle_alpha   90.00
_cell.angle_beta   90.00
_cell.angle_gamma   90.00
#
_symmetry.space_group_name_H-M   'P 1'
#
loop_
_entity.id
_entity.type
_entity.pdbx_description
1 polymer ?
#
loop_
_entity_poly.entity_id
_entity_poly.type
_entity_poly.pdbx_seq_one_letter_code
_entity_poly.pdbx_strand_id
1 'polypeptide(L)'
;MKKYIFPLLLTAVMLFSACNEDLLDIPQKGVIGIDSFYQTDEDAESALVNLYADFITNIGGNDGIYVPFNIVFNYPADNVLAAGEFYGDNDQLASINEFRFDSQSSVVSLLYSRLYYVIYHSNLVIGNFEYGESAVKDRCISEARV
;
A
#
# COMPACT_ATOMS: atom_id res chain seq x y z
N MET A 1 18.77 -56.42 31.83
CA MET A 1 18.36 -55.63 30.64
C MET A 1 17.09 -54.79 30.86
N LYS A 2 16.15 -55.16 31.75
CA LYS A 2 14.90 -54.40 31.98
C LYS A 2 15.03 -53.05 32.72
N LYS A 3 16.17 -52.74 33.37
CA LYS A 3 16.35 -51.53 34.20
C LYS A 3 16.51 -50.21 33.43
N TYR A 4 16.79 -50.28 32.13
CA TYR A 4 16.98 -49.10 31.28
C TYR A 4 15.78 -48.76 30.39
N ILE A 5 14.74 -49.61 30.37
CA ILE A 5 13.55 -49.39 29.54
C ILE A 5 12.77 -48.17 30.04
N PHE A 6 12.54 -48.07 31.34
CA PHE A 6 11.83 -46.92 31.94
C PHE A 6 12.53 -45.57 31.73
N PRO A 7 13.83 -45.40 31.99
CA PRO A 7 14.49 -44.11 31.74
C PRO A 7 14.56 -43.76 30.25
N LEU A 8 14.70 -44.76 29.36
CA LEU A 8 14.69 -44.55 27.91
C LEU A 8 13.30 -44.14 27.39
N LEU A 9 12.23 -44.71 27.95
CA LEU A 9 10.86 -44.32 27.62
C LEU A 9 10.56 -42.90 28.10
N LEU A 10 11.06 -42.52 29.28
CA LEU A 10 10.90 -41.17 29.83
C LEU A 10 11.63 -40.12 28.98
N THR A 11 12.82 -40.44 28.47
CA THR A 11 13.56 -39.56 27.56
C THR A 11 12.89 -39.46 26.19
N ALA A 12 12.33 -40.55 25.67
CA ALA A 12 11.55 -40.51 24.43
C ALA A 12 10.31 -39.60 24.56
N VAL A 13 9.54 -39.69 25.66
CA VAL A 13 8.37 -38.83 25.89
C VAL A 13 8.77 -37.35 25.95
N MET A 14 9.87 -37.02 26.64
CA MET A 14 10.36 -35.63 26.72
C MET A 14 10.87 -35.07 25.38
N LEU A 15 11.41 -35.92 24.49
CA LEU A 15 11.89 -35.49 23.17
C LEU A 15 10.75 -35.22 22.18
N PHE A 16 9.59 -35.88 22.32
CA PHE A 16 8.45 -35.72 21.41
C PHE A 16 7.36 -34.76 21.93
N SER A 17 7.40 -34.33 23.19
CA SER A 17 6.43 -33.37 23.76
C SER A 17 6.91 -31.91 23.81
N ALA A 18 8.13 -31.62 23.34
CA ALA A 18 8.79 -30.33 23.57
C ALA A 18 8.57 -29.28 22.47
N CYS A 19 7.95 -29.61 21.34
CA CYS A 19 7.61 -28.65 20.29
C CYS A 19 6.11 -28.72 20.00
N ASN A 20 5.37 -27.72 20.48
CA ASN A 20 4.04 -27.42 19.97
C ASN A 20 4.20 -26.38 18.86
N GLU A 21 4.00 -26.77 17.60
CA GLU A 21 4.10 -25.87 16.44
C GLU A 21 3.09 -24.72 16.53
N ASP A 22 1.94 -24.92 17.19
CA ASP A 22 0.92 -23.87 17.39
C ASP A 22 1.44 -22.68 18.22
N LEU A 23 2.53 -22.85 18.98
CA LEU A 23 3.18 -21.74 19.70
C LEU A 23 4.10 -20.90 18.81
N LEU A 24 4.43 -21.39 17.62
CA LEU A 24 5.17 -20.65 16.59
C LEU A 24 4.20 -19.86 15.70
N ASP A 25 3.01 -20.41 15.45
CA ASP A 25 1.96 -19.79 14.63
C ASP A 25 1.05 -18.89 15.46
N ILE A 26 1.59 -17.78 15.94
CA ILE A 26 0.83 -16.78 16.70
C ILE A 26 0.10 -15.84 15.72
N PRO A 27 -1.24 -15.86 15.66
CA PRO A 27 -1.98 -14.97 14.78
C PRO A 27 -1.80 -13.50 15.22
N GLN A 28 -1.62 -12.62 14.23
CA GLN A 28 -1.57 -11.19 14.49
C GLN A 28 -2.93 -10.69 15.00
N LYS A 29 -2.92 -9.97 16.12
CA LYS A 29 -4.14 -9.44 16.73
C LYS A 29 -4.49 -8.08 16.12
N GLY A 30 -5.79 -7.82 16.00
CA GLY A 30 -6.31 -6.51 15.58
C GLY A 30 -6.12 -6.19 14.10
N VAL A 31 -5.87 -7.20 13.27
CA VAL A 31 -5.79 -7.06 11.81
C VAL A 31 -6.75 -8.03 11.15
N ILE A 32 -7.20 -7.68 9.95
CA ILE A 32 -7.91 -8.59 9.05
C ILE A 32 -6.87 -9.07 8.05
N GLY A 33 -6.73 -10.39 7.94
CA GLY A 33 -5.80 -11.00 6.99
C GLY A 33 -6.30 -10.83 5.56
N ILE A 34 -5.37 -10.76 4.61
CA ILE A 34 -5.72 -10.61 3.19
C ILE A 34 -6.60 -11.77 2.72
N ASP A 35 -6.31 -12.99 3.19
CA ASP A 35 -7.01 -14.23 2.86
C ASP A 35 -8.47 -14.26 3.35
N SER A 36 -8.82 -13.40 4.31
CA SER A 36 -10.16 -13.31 4.88
C SER A 36 -10.91 -12.05 4.50
N PHE A 37 -10.27 -11.09 3.83
CA PHE A 37 -10.86 -9.77 3.58
C PHE A 37 -11.69 -9.73 2.30
N TYR A 38 -11.22 -10.26 1.18
CA TYR A 38 -11.88 -10.04 -0.13
C TYR A 38 -12.98 -11.08 -0.43
N GLN A 39 -14.10 -11.04 0.31
CA GLN A 39 -15.14 -12.09 0.18
C GLN A 39 -16.52 -11.52 -0.15
N THR A 40 -16.96 -10.51 0.61
CA THR A 40 -18.34 -10.01 0.58
C THR A 40 -18.48 -8.75 -0.27
N ASP A 41 -19.73 -8.33 -0.52
CA ASP A 41 -20.03 -7.06 -1.17
C ASP A 41 -19.58 -5.88 -0.29
N GLU A 42 -19.74 -5.99 1.04
CA GLU A 42 -19.27 -5.00 2.00
C GLU A 42 -17.75 -4.85 1.97
N ASP A 43 -17.01 -5.95 1.78
CA ASP A 43 -15.56 -5.90 1.62
C ASP A 43 -15.15 -5.21 0.33
N ALA A 44 -15.91 -5.43 -0.76
CA ALA A 44 -15.68 -4.76 -2.04
C ALA A 44 -15.89 -3.25 -1.95
N GLU A 45 -16.94 -2.81 -1.26
CA GLU A 45 -17.17 -1.39 -0.95
C GLU A 45 -16.05 -0.82 -0.10
N SER A 46 -15.66 -1.52 0.97
CA SER A 46 -14.59 -1.09 1.87
C SER A 46 -13.24 -0.95 1.15
N ALA A 47 -12.90 -1.92 0.29
CA ALA A 47 -11.70 -1.89 -0.55
C ALA A 47 -11.72 -0.71 -1.53
N LEU A 48 -12.87 -0.47 -2.18
CA LEU A 48 -13.04 0.66 -3.10
C LEU A 48 -12.94 2.01 -2.37
N VAL A 49 -13.52 2.13 -1.18
CA VAL A 49 -13.38 3.34 -0.34
C VAL A 49 -11.92 3.59 0.02
N ASN A 50 -11.16 2.53 0.34
CA ASN A 50 -9.73 2.66 0.59
C ASN A 50 -8.97 3.11 -0.67
N LEU A 51 -9.30 2.57 -1.84
CA LEU A 51 -8.73 3.03 -3.12
C LEU A 51 -9.00 4.52 -3.34
N TYR A 52 -10.23 5.00 -3.15
CA TYR A 52 -10.54 6.43 -3.30
C TYR A 52 -9.78 7.30 -2.29
N ALA A 53 -9.63 6.84 -1.05
CA ALA A 53 -8.85 7.55 -0.04
C ALA A 53 -7.36 7.64 -0.43
N ASP A 54 -6.81 6.57 -0.99
CA ASP A 54 -5.43 6.52 -1.49
C ASP A 54 -5.26 7.42 -2.72
N PHE A 55 -6.19 7.39 -3.68
CA PHE A 55 -6.21 8.29 -4.83
C PHE A 55 -6.20 9.75 -4.39
N ILE A 56 -7.08 10.12 -3.46
CA ILE A 56 -7.10 11.48 -2.92
C ILE A 56 -5.76 11.76 -2.27
N THR A 57 -5.24 10.92 -1.39
CA THR A 57 -3.96 11.20 -0.70
C THR A 57 -2.77 11.37 -1.66
N ASN A 58 -2.68 10.50 -2.67
CA ASN A 58 -1.52 10.43 -3.57
C ASN A 58 -1.61 11.40 -4.76
N ILE A 59 -2.81 11.65 -5.28
CA ILE A 59 -3.04 12.43 -6.52
C ILE A 59 -3.76 13.75 -6.24
N GLY A 60 -4.88 13.69 -5.52
CA GLY A 60 -5.74 14.86 -5.24
C GLY A 60 -5.37 15.66 -3.99
N GLY A 61 -4.43 15.16 -3.20
CA GLY A 61 -4.26 15.47 -1.80
C GLY A 61 -3.10 16.41 -1.57
N ASN A 62 -3.09 17.01 -0.38
CA ASN A 62 -2.22 18.13 -0.02
C ASN A 62 -1.31 17.75 1.15
N ASP A 63 -0.68 16.57 1.09
CA ASP A 63 0.26 16.16 2.12
C ASP A 63 1.56 16.98 1.95
N GLY A 64 1.55 18.15 2.60
CA GLY A 64 2.55 19.21 2.51
C GLY A 64 2.43 20.07 1.23
N ILE A 65 3.39 20.98 1.03
CA ILE A 65 3.48 21.85 -0.16
C ILE A 65 3.75 21.09 -1.49
N TYR A 66 3.78 19.76 -1.45
CA TYR A 66 4.23 18.90 -2.53
C TYR A 66 3.08 18.04 -3.05
N VAL A 67 2.26 18.62 -3.92
CA VAL A 67 1.33 17.85 -4.77
C VAL A 67 2.09 17.54 -6.08
N PRO A 68 2.84 16.43 -6.18
CA PRO A 68 3.85 16.26 -7.23
C PRO A 68 3.21 16.16 -8.61
N PHE A 69 2.00 15.62 -8.67
CA PHE A 69 1.19 15.60 -9.88
C PHE A 69 0.91 17.02 -10.37
N ASN A 70 0.40 17.91 -9.51
CA ASN A 70 0.18 19.30 -9.89
C ASN A 70 1.50 20.00 -10.29
N ILE A 71 2.57 19.80 -9.52
CA ILE A 71 3.85 20.46 -9.74
C ILE A 71 4.43 20.07 -11.10
N VAL A 72 4.60 18.76 -11.37
CA VAL A 72 5.23 18.28 -12.62
C VAL A 72 4.40 18.65 -13.84
N PHE A 73 3.08 18.70 -13.75
CA PHE A 73 2.23 19.02 -14.91
C PHE A 73 1.98 20.53 -15.12
N ASN A 74 2.21 21.39 -14.12
CA ASN A 74 1.92 22.83 -14.24
C ASN A 74 3.17 23.72 -14.13
N TYR A 75 4.16 23.36 -13.32
CA TYR A 75 5.33 24.23 -13.09
C TYR A 75 6.29 24.30 -14.30
N PRO A 76 6.37 23.30 -15.18
CA PRO A 76 7.08 23.48 -16.46
C PRO A 76 6.40 24.46 -17.43
N ALA A 77 5.17 24.89 -17.15
CA ALA A 77 4.45 25.86 -17.97
C ALA A 77 4.74 27.31 -17.53
N ASP A 78 4.30 28.28 -18.33
CA ASP A 78 4.55 29.71 -18.14
C ASP A 78 3.48 30.43 -17.30
N ASN A 79 2.52 29.70 -16.73
CA ASN A 79 1.40 30.24 -15.97
C ASN A 79 1.54 30.12 -14.44
N VAL A 80 2.54 29.39 -13.94
CA VAL A 80 2.79 29.16 -12.51
C VAL A 80 4.29 29.24 -12.22
N LEU A 81 4.67 29.97 -11.17
CA LEU A 81 6.04 30.03 -10.68
C LEU A 81 6.10 29.53 -9.24
N ALA A 82 7.18 28.83 -8.89
CA ALA A 82 7.49 28.51 -7.51
C ALA A 82 7.67 29.80 -6.70
N ALA A 83 6.90 29.89 -5.62
CA ALA A 83 6.98 31.02 -4.69
C ALA A 83 8.12 30.80 -3.67
N GLY A 84 8.71 31.89 -3.21
CA GLY A 84 9.75 31.88 -2.17
C GLY A 84 10.03 33.31 -1.70
N GLU A 85 10.49 33.48 -0.46
CA GLU A 85 10.91 34.80 0.04
C GLU A 85 12.34 35.12 -0.44
N PHE A 86 13.20 34.09 -0.48
CA PHE A 86 14.58 34.17 -0.94
C PHE A 86 14.88 33.17 -2.05
N TYR A 87 15.95 33.43 -2.80
CA TYR A 87 16.47 32.47 -3.78
C TYR A 87 16.92 31.19 -3.07
N GLY A 88 16.41 30.04 -3.53
CA GLY A 88 16.62 28.74 -2.92
C GLY A 88 15.49 28.30 -1.98
N ASP A 89 14.55 29.18 -1.64
CA ASP A 89 13.29 28.74 -1.01
C ASP A 89 12.49 27.91 -2.01
N ASN A 90 11.94 26.79 -1.54
CA ASN A 90 11.16 25.89 -2.38
C ASN A 90 11.91 25.44 -3.66
N ASP A 91 13.25 25.32 -3.59
CA ASP A 91 14.08 25.00 -4.77
C ASP A 91 13.71 23.66 -5.42
N GLN A 92 13.09 22.75 -4.66
CA GLN A 92 12.54 21.51 -5.24
C GLN A 92 11.43 21.81 -6.27
N LEU A 93 10.64 22.85 -6.07
CA LEU A 93 9.63 23.31 -7.03
C LEU A 93 10.25 24.22 -8.10
N ALA A 94 11.12 25.15 -7.71
CA ALA A 94 11.77 26.07 -8.65
C ALA A 94 12.66 25.32 -9.66
N SER A 95 13.32 24.23 -9.21
CA SER A 95 14.08 23.36 -10.10
C SER A 95 13.22 22.70 -11.18
N ILE A 96 11.92 22.48 -10.94
CA ILE A 96 10.95 22.02 -11.95
C ILE A 96 10.63 23.17 -12.93
N ASN A 97 10.35 24.38 -12.44
CA ASN A 97 10.12 25.54 -13.30
C ASN A 97 11.30 25.82 -14.24
N GLU A 98 12.52 25.72 -13.71
CA GLU A 98 13.75 26.11 -14.39
C GLU A 98 14.44 24.94 -15.10
N PHE A 99 13.81 23.76 -15.12
CA PHE A 99 14.36 22.54 -15.72
C PHE A 99 15.77 22.17 -15.19
N ARG A 100 16.04 22.47 -13.92
CA ARG A 100 17.29 22.12 -13.22
C ARG A 100 17.25 20.73 -12.55
N PHE A 101 16.09 20.09 -12.51
CA PHE A 101 15.92 18.80 -11.88
C PHE A 101 16.66 17.68 -12.61
N ASP A 102 17.11 16.68 -11.85
CA ASP A 102 17.73 15.47 -12.38
C ASP A 102 17.08 14.20 -11.80
N SER A 103 17.73 13.05 -11.99
CA SER A 103 17.28 11.75 -11.46
C SER A 103 17.08 11.70 -9.94
N GLN A 104 17.66 12.64 -9.19
CA GLN A 104 17.54 12.72 -7.73
C GLN A 104 16.40 13.65 -7.28
N SER A 105 15.62 14.21 -8.20
CA SER A 105 14.46 15.05 -7.88
C SER A 105 13.44 14.28 -7.04
N SER A 106 13.25 14.73 -5.80
CA SER A 106 12.24 14.17 -4.89
C SER A 106 10.84 14.34 -5.44
N VAL A 107 10.56 15.43 -6.17
CA VAL A 107 9.24 15.69 -6.78
C VAL A 107 8.92 14.63 -7.83
N VAL A 108 9.87 14.33 -8.73
CA VAL A 108 9.68 13.32 -9.78
C VAL A 108 9.59 11.91 -9.18
N SER A 109 10.46 11.60 -8.21
CA SER A 109 10.45 10.31 -7.52
C SER A 109 9.13 10.07 -6.77
N LEU A 110 8.65 11.06 -6.00
CA LEU A 110 7.36 10.96 -5.31
C LEU A 110 6.21 10.83 -6.30
N LEU A 111 6.17 11.60 -7.39
CA LEU A 111 5.12 11.47 -8.40
C LEU A 111 5.03 10.04 -8.92
N TYR A 112 6.17 9.47 -9.30
CA TYR A 112 6.23 8.10 -9.80
C TYR A 112 5.70 7.12 -8.77
N SER A 113 6.23 7.12 -7.55
CA SER A 113 5.78 6.21 -6.49
C SER A 113 4.29 6.37 -6.16
N ARG A 114 3.79 7.61 -6.09
CA ARG A 114 2.38 7.91 -5.79
C ARG A 114 1.42 7.41 -6.85
N LEU A 115 1.78 7.52 -8.13
CA LEU A 115 1.00 6.90 -9.22
C LEU A 115 0.95 5.38 -9.06
N TYR A 116 2.07 4.74 -8.70
CA TYR A 116 2.12 3.30 -8.49
C TYR A 116 1.38 2.83 -7.23
N TYR A 117 1.27 3.65 -6.18
CA TYR A 117 0.43 3.32 -5.01
C TYR A 117 -1.05 3.23 -5.39
N VAL A 118 -1.55 4.20 -6.16
CA VAL A 118 -2.93 4.16 -6.65
C VAL A 118 -3.16 2.94 -7.54
N ILE A 119 -2.25 2.69 -8.50
CA ILE A 119 -2.33 1.51 -9.37
C ILE A 119 -2.33 0.22 -8.55
N TYR A 120 -1.51 0.15 -7.50
CA TYR A 120 -1.47 -0.99 -6.61
C TYR A 120 -2.81 -1.22 -5.89
N HIS A 121 -3.42 -0.19 -5.30
CA HIS A 121 -4.73 -0.32 -4.67
C HIS A 121 -5.84 -0.63 -5.67
N SER A 122 -5.80 -0.07 -6.89
CA SER A 122 -6.73 -0.44 -7.97
C SER A 122 -6.62 -1.94 -8.27
N ASN A 123 -5.39 -2.45 -8.37
CA ASN A 123 -5.15 -3.87 -8.64
C ASN A 123 -5.60 -4.77 -7.49
N LEU A 124 -5.60 -4.31 -6.24
CA LEU A 124 -6.17 -5.07 -5.13
C LEU A 124 -7.68 -5.27 -5.30
N VAL A 125 -8.42 -4.24 -5.72
CA VAL A 125 -9.87 -4.39 -6.00
C VAL A 125 -10.08 -5.26 -7.24
N ILE A 126 -9.38 -4.96 -8.33
CA ILE A 126 -9.55 -5.66 -9.62
C ILE A 126 -9.16 -7.14 -9.55
N GLY A 127 -8.11 -7.45 -8.77
CA GLY A 127 -7.53 -8.79 -8.72
C GLY A 127 -8.17 -9.73 -7.70
N ASN A 128 -8.92 -9.22 -6.72
CA ASN A 128 -9.51 -10.03 -5.66
C ASN A 128 -11.04 -10.18 -5.74
N PHE A 129 -11.71 -9.51 -6.69
CA PHE A 129 -13.14 -9.70 -6.96
C PHE A 129 -13.39 -10.10 -8.41
N GLU A 130 -14.47 -10.84 -8.65
CA GLU A 130 -14.86 -11.30 -9.97
C GLU A 130 -16.16 -10.63 -10.45
N TYR A 131 -16.21 -10.35 -11.76
CA TYR A 131 -17.43 -9.84 -12.40
C TYR A 131 -18.55 -10.91 -12.42
N GLY A 132 -19.79 -10.48 -12.29
CA GLY A 132 -21.00 -11.31 -12.34
C GLY A 132 -21.41 -11.93 -11.01
N GLU A 133 -20.63 -11.77 -9.94
CA GLU A 133 -20.99 -12.25 -8.61
C GLU A 133 -22.09 -11.39 -7.97
N SER A 134 -21.99 -10.08 -8.11
CA SER A 134 -22.99 -9.12 -7.63
C SER A 134 -22.87 -7.79 -8.37
N ALA A 135 -23.97 -7.01 -8.38
CA ALA A 135 -23.94 -5.67 -8.96
C ALA A 135 -23.00 -4.71 -8.21
N VAL A 136 -22.76 -4.97 -6.91
CA VAL A 136 -21.83 -4.17 -6.08
C VAL A 136 -20.39 -4.43 -6.52
N LYS A 137 -19.98 -5.70 -6.59
CA LYS A 137 -18.64 -6.09 -7.03
C LYS A 137 -18.35 -5.62 -8.45
N ASP A 138 -19.31 -5.78 -9.36
CA ASP A 138 -19.19 -5.31 -10.75
C ASP A 138 -18.91 -3.80 -10.82
N ARG A 139 -19.61 -3.02 -9.99
CA ARG A 139 -19.39 -1.58 -9.88
C ARG A 139 -18.01 -1.27 -9.32
N CYS A 140 -17.62 -1.91 -8.21
CA CYS A 140 -16.32 -1.68 -7.59
C CYS A 140 -15.16 -1.99 -8.52
N ILE A 141 -15.19 -3.13 -9.23
CA ILE A 141 -14.16 -3.48 -10.21
C ILE A 141 -14.15 -2.48 -11.36
N SER A 142 -15.32 -2.04 -11.82
CA SER A 142 -15.41 -1.06 -12.92
C SER A 142 -14.86 0.30 -12.54
N GLU A 143 -15.18 0.80 -11.35
CA GLU A 143 -14.65 2.07 -10.84
C GLU A 143 -13.14 2.02 -10.61
N ALA A 144 -12.62 0.90 -10.09
CA ALA A 144 -11.18 0.75 -9.88
C ALA A 144 -10.34 0.73 -11.18
N ARG A 145 -10.97 0.49 -12.33
CA ARG A 145 -10.34 0.49 -13.66
C ARG A 145 -10.31 1.86 -14.36
N VAL A 146 -11.06 2.83 -13.87
CA VAL A 146 -11.13 4.20 -14.43
C VAL A 146 -9.88 4.98 -14.02
#